data_AF-A0A1I4HEI6-F1
#
_entry.id   AF-A0A1I4HEI6-F1
#
_cell.length_a   1.000
_cell.length_b   1.000
_cell.length_c   1.000
_cell.angle_alpha   90.00
_cell.angle_beta   90.00
_cell.angle_gamma   90.00
#
_symmetry.space_group_name_H-M   'P 1'
#
loop_
_entity.id
_entity.type
_entity.pdbx_description
1 polymer ?
#
loop_
_entity_poly.entity_id
_entity_poly.type
_entity_poly.pdbx_seq_one_letter_code
_entity_poly.pdbx_strand_id
1 'polypeptide(L)'
;MDAQQFVDKGTEKFAIDEEIRLAERKIETDEYIKVIAPKITKLLSKHDADSKYELLKIFADKRFQDICLQINQFSILFMLMDIYSTERDSNVKNNVLDSGKNEDELRKNFWKIKRLLIRHELAKDDEAAEILIDFIECKNISGYALAKMITWCNYDRQGELLTIAFKCIEHRMISHALILLKTGNGMFPEIEQFVISLAQLYHALGEKKAAIKILESYKYQTESVKMLVMELQNE
;
A
#
# COMPACT_ATOMS: atom_id res chain seq x y z
N MET A 1 27.91 -33.55 -13.04
CA MET A 1 27.10 -33.91 -11.85
C MET A 1 27.82 -33.33 -10.66
N ASP A 2 27.42 -32.13 -10.24
CA ASP A 2 28.03 -31.48 -9.07
C ASP A 2 27.52 -32.15 -7.80
N ALA A 3 28.45 -32.70 -7.03
CA ALA A 3 28.17 -33.23 -5.70
C ALA A 3 27.80 -32.04 -4.79
N GLN A 4 26.51 -31.87 -4.51
CA GLN A 4 26.07 -31.04 -3.39
C GLN A 4 26.67 -31.63 -2.12
N GLN A 5 27.73 -30.99 -1.61
CA GLN A 5 28.25 -31.26 -0.28
C GLN A 5 27.13 -30.98 0.73
N PHE A 6 26.63 -32.04 1.36
CA PHE A 6 25.76 -31.93 2.52
C PHE A 6 26.57 -31.30 3.66
N VAL A 7 26.31 -30.03 3.96
CA VAL A 7 26.88 -29.36 5.14
C VAL A 7 26.14 -29.88 6.36
N ASP A 8 26.86 -30.60 7.23
CA ASP A 8 26.33 -31.07 8.51
C ASP A 8 26.19 -29.87 9.48
N LYS A 9 24.95 -29.36 9.55
CA LYS A 9 24.57 -28.20 10.37
C LYS A 9 24.55 -28.50 11.88
N GLY A 10 24.76 -29.75 12.30
CA GLY A 10 24.73 -30.18 13.69
C GLY A 10 26.08 -30.14 14.41
N THR A 11 27.15 -29.69 13.74
CA THR A 11 28.51 -29.71 14.29
C THR A 11 28.87 -28.39 15.00
N GLU A 12 29.67 -28.47 16.07
CA GLU A 12 30.21 -27.32 16.78
C GLU A 12 31.02 -26.40 15.85
N LYS A 13 31.74 -26.99 14.88
CA LYS A 13 32.46 -26.23 13.85
C LYS A 13 31.53 -25.41 12.96
N PHE A 14 30.40 -25.98 12.51
CA PHE A 14 29.41 -25.22 11.74
C PHE A 14 28.81 -24.08 12.58
N ALA A 15 28.56 -24.31 13.87
CA ALA A 15 28.05 -23.27 14.77
C ALA A 15 29.05 -22.10 14.89
N ILE A 16 30.34 -22.39 15.07
CA ILE A 16 31.40 -21.36 15.15
C ILE A 16 31.55 -20.62 13.82
N ASP A 17 31.59 -21.33 12.69
CA ASP A 17 31.72 -20.71 11.35
C ASP A 17 30.50 -19.83 11.03
N GLU A 18 29.31 -20.24 11.44
CA GLU A 18 28.08 -19.48 11.29
C GLU A 18 28.05 -18.24 12.21
N GLU A 19 28.52 -18.33 13.45
CA GLU A 19 28.67 -17.18 14.35
C GLU A 19 29.63 -16.13 13.79
N ILE A 20 30.78 -16.55 13.26
CA ILE A 20 31.75 -15.65 12.61
C ILE A 20 31.09 -14.97 11.40
N ARG A 21 30.41 -15.73 10.55
CA ARG A 21 29.72 -15.18 9.37
C ARG A 21 28.64 -14.17 9.74
N LEU A 22 27.88 -14.44 10.81
CA LEU A 22 26.88 -13.50 11.32
C LEU A 22 27.52 -12.23 11.89
N ALA A 23 28.66 -12.36 12.58
CA ALA A 23 29.39 -11.22 13.11
C ALA A 23 29.97 -10.33 11.98
N GLU A 24 30.57 -10.92 10.95
CA GLU A 24 31.08 -10.19 9.77
C GLU A 24 29.95 -9.45 9.03
N ARG A 25 28.82 -10.13 8.80
CA ARG A 25 27.63 -9.51 8.19
C ARG A 25 27.10 -8.36 9.03
N LYS A 26 27.11 -8.49 10.35
CA LYS A 26 26.68 -7.42 11.26
C LYS A 26 27.59 -6.20 11.14
N ILE A 27 28.91 -6.39 11.07
CA ILE A 27 29.87 -5.30 10.88
C ILE A 27 29.61 -4.58 9.55
N GLU A 28 29.50 -5.32 8.44
CA GLU A 28 29.21 -4.72 7.13
C GLU A 28 27.87 -3.94 7.15
N THR A 29 26.86 -4.53 7.78
CA THR A 29 25.54 -3.89 7.93
C THR A 29 25.64 -2.59 8.73
N ASP A 30 26.30 -2.61 9.89
CA ASP A 30 26.46 -1.44 10.75
C ASP A 30 27.25 -0.31 10.05
N GLU A 31 28.29 -0.65 9.29
CA GLU A 31 29.06 0.32 8.50
C GLU A 31 28.24 0.94 7.38
N TYR A 32 27.47 0.13 6.65
CA TYR A 32 26.59 0.62 5.59
C TYR A 32 25.50 1.55 6.14
N ILE A 33 24.91 1.19 7.28
CA ILE A 33 23.88 1.99 7.96
C ILE A 33 24.40 3.36 8.37
N LYS A 34 25.62 3.42 8.94
CA LYS A 34 26.25 4.68 9.35
C LYS A 34 26.36 5.69 8.21
N VAL A 35 26.50 5.20 6.97
CA VAL A 35 26.57 6.05 5.78
C VAL A 35 25.18 6.37 5.22
N ILE A 36 24.32 5.36 5.10
CA ILE A 36 23.06 5.52 4.36
C ILE A 36 21.96 6.20 5.17
N ALA A 37 21.88 5.95 6.50
CA ALA A 37 20.81 6.53 7.32
C ALA A 37 20.85 8.07 7.35
N PRO A 38 22.01 8.73 7.56
CA PRO A 38 22.09 10.19 7.47
C PRO A 38 21.74 10.74 6.08
N LYS A 39 22.09 10.00 5.01
CA LYS A 39 21.73 10.38 3.63
C LYS A 39 20.21 10.37 3.46
N ILE A 40 19.52 9.32 3.93
CA ILE A 40 18.06 9.21 3.88
C ILE A 40 17.40 10.34 4.67
N THR A 41 17.82 10.57 5.91
CA THR A 41 17.26 11.65 6.75
C THR A 41 17.43 13.02 6.07
N LYS A 42 18.59 13.29 5.48
CA LYS A 42 18.84 14.53 4.74
C LYS A 42 17.92 14.66 3.52
N LEU A 43 17.73 13.59 2.74
CA LEU A 43 16.85 13.62 1.59
C LEU A 43 15.38 13.83 2.00
N LEU A 44 14.90 13.13 3.02
CA LEU A 44 13.55 13.32 3.57
C LEU A 44 13.31 14.74 4.06
N SER A 45 14.34 15.43 4.59
CA SER A 45 14.19 16.81 5.09
C SER A 45 14.06 17.87 3.99
N LYS A 46 14.42 17.56 2.74
CA LYS A 46 14.41 18.53 1.65
C LYS A 46 13.03 18.72 1.01
N HIS A 47 12.21 17.67 1.00
CA HIS A 47 10.84 17.67 0.46
C HIS A 47 10.70 18.06 -1.02
N ASP A 48 11.78 18.10 -1.79
CA ASP A 48 11.77 18.42 -3.21
C ASP A 48 11.67 17.15 -4.10
N ALA A 49 11.29 17.32 -5.36
CA ALA A 49 11.08 16.20 -6.29
C ALA A 49 12.36 15.37 -6.53
N ASP A 50 13.52 16.02 -6.61
CA ASP A 50 14.81 15.37 -6.84
C ASP A 50 15.19 14.49 -5.64
N SER A 51 14.96 14.98 -4.43
CA SER A 51 15.23 14.27 -3.18
C SER A 51 14.36 13.02 -3.03
N LYS A 52 13.08 13.10 -3.40
CA LYS A 52 12.16 11.95 -3.40
C LYS A 52 12.54 10.92 -4.46
N TYR A 53 12.98 11.37 -5.63
CA TYR A 53 13.45 10.47 -6.68
C TYR A 53 14.78 9.77 -6.31
N GLU A 54 15.70 10.48 -5.65
CA GLU A 54 16.93 9.90 -5.12
C GLU A 54 16.64 8.88 -4.00
N LEU A 55 15.66 9.14 -3.13
CA LEU A 55 15.19 8.15 -2.16
C LEU A 55 14.68 6.88 -2.86
N LEU A 56 13.84 7.02 -3.89
CA LEU A 56 13.34 5.86 -4.64
C LEU A 56 14.49 5.02 -5.24
N LYS A 57 15.54 5.66 -5.76
CA LYS A 57 16.75 4.96 -6.26
C LYS A 57 17.48 4.19 -5.16
N ILE A 58 17.64 4.78 -3.98
CA ILE A 58 18.28 4.11 -2.84
C ILE A 58 17.51 2.84 -2.47
N PHE A 59 16.18 2.91 -2.39
CA PHE A 59 15.35 1.77 -2.02
C PHE A 59 15.20 0.73 -3.15
N ALA A 60 15.48 1.11 -4.39
CA ALA A 60 15.57 0.21 -5.54
C ALA A 60 16.96 -0.46 -5.68
N ASP A 61 17.98 0.03 -4.97
CA ASP A 61 19.33 -0.53 -5.02
C ASP A 61 19.38 -1.93 -4.39
N LYS A 62 19.96 -2.88 -5.12
CA LYS A 62 20.01 -4.29 -4.68
C LYS A 62 20.81 -4.47 -3.39
N ARG A 63 21.93 -3.75 -3.24
CA ARG A 63 22.74 -3.83 -2.02
C ARG A 63 21.99 -3.27 -0.83
N PHE A 64 21.26 -2.16 -1.01
CA PHE A 64 20.37 -1.64 0.02
C PHE A 64 19.32 -2.69 0.40
N GLN A 65 18.66 -3.33 -0.56
CA GLN A 65 17.64 -4.34 -0.29
C GLN A 65 18.21 -5.54 0.48
N ASP A 66 19.36 -6.06 0.07
CA ASP A 66 20.00 -7.23 0.69
C ASP A 66 20.42 -6.96 2.14
N ILE A 67 20.88 -5.74 2.45
CA ILE A 67 21.41 -5.36 3.77
C ILE A 67 20.32 -4.81 4.70
N CYS A 68 19.44 -3.94 4.19
CA CYS A 68 18.62 -3.06 5.03
C CYS A 68 17.16 -3.51 5.20
N LEU A 69 16.60 -4.35 4.32
CA LEU A 69 15.19 -4.74 4.39
C LEU A 69 14.81 -5.49 5.67
N GLN A 70 15.75 -6.26 6.23
CA GLN A 70 15.55 -7.00 7.48
C GLN A 70 15.59 -6.11 8.73
N ILE A 71 15.90 -4.82 8.57
CA ILE A 71 16.04 -3.89 9.68
C ILE A 71 14.75 -3.10 9.82
N ASN A 72 14.11 -3.20 10.99
CA ASN A 72 12.83 -2.56 11.29
C ASN A 72 12.79 -1.06 11.00
N GLN A 73 13.93 -0.38 11.10
CA GLN A 73 14.00 1.04 10.73
C GLN A 73 13.70 1.22 9.24
N PHE A 74 14.28 0.45 8.32
CA PHE A 74 14.07 0.70 6.89
C PHE A 74 12.80 0.08 6.31
N SER A 75 12.20 -0.92 6.97
CA SER A 75 11.01 -1.60 6.45
C SER A 75 9.81 -0.65 6.23
N ILE A 76 9.57 0.29 7.16
CA ILE A 76 8.50 1.28 7.01
C ILE A 76 8.80 2.23 5.86
N LEU A 77 10.04 2.72 5.78
CA LEU A 77 10.42 3.60 4.67
C LEU A 77 10.34 2.89 3.33
N PHE A 78 10.65 1.59 3.27
CA PHE A 78 10.49 0.79 2.07
C PHE A 78 9.03 0.71 1.63
N MET A 79 8.11 0.45 2.58
CA MET A 79 6.66 0.49 2.30
C MET A 79 6.21 1.88 1.82
N LEU A 80 6.72 2.96 2.42
CA LEU A 80 6.41 4.32 1.97
C LEU A 80 6.99 4.61 0.58
N MET A 81 8.14 4.07 0.21
CA MET A 81 8.71 4.21 -1.14
C MET A 81 7.87 3.47 -2.19
N ASP A 82 7.35 2.28 -1.87
CA ASP A 82 6.47 1.55 -2.78
C ASP A 82 5.12 2.29 -3.02
N ILE A 83 4.55 2.87 -1.95
CA ILE A 83 3.41 3.76 -2.07
C ILE A 83 3.75 4.96 -2.96
N TYR A 84 4.86 5.64 -2.67
CA TYR A 84 5.32 6.80 -3.44
C TYR A 84 5.52 6.46 -4.93
N SER A 85 6.08 5.29 -5.25
CA SER A 85 6.23 4.85 -6.64
C SER A 85 4.88 4.76 -7.34
N THR A 86 3.88 4.16 -6.68
CA THR A 86 2.52 4.03 -7.22
C THR A 86 1.84 5.39 -7.43
N GLU A 87 2.00 6.28 -6.46
CA GLU A 87 1.47 7.65 -6.51
C GLU A 87 2.12 8.47 -7.61
N ARG A 88 3.44 8.36 -7.79
CA ARG A 88 4.19 9.01 -8.86
C ARG A 88 3.72 8.55 -10.24
N ASP A 89 3.60 7.25 -10.45
CA ASP A 89 3.12 6.68 -11.73
C ASP A 89 1.68 7.10 -12.03
N SER A 90 0.91 7.42 -10.97
CA SER A 90 -0.46 7.93 -11.05
C SER A 90 -0.54 9.47 -11.06
N ASN A 91 0.58 10.19 -11.18
CA ASN A 91 0.67 11.66 -11.19
C ASN A 91 0.06 12.36 -9.96
N VAL A 92 0.13 11.72 -8.78
CA VAL A 92 -0.31 12.32 -7.52
C VAL A 92 0.69 13.40 -7.09
N LYS A 93 0.22 14.65 -6.96
CA LYS A 93 1.07 15.80 -6.59
C LYS A 93 1.50 15.77 -5.13
N ASN A 94 0.53 15.63 -4.22
CA ASN A 94 0.76 15.51 -2.78
C ASN A 94 0.79 14.02 -2.43
N ASN A 95 2.00 13.47 -2.32
CA ASN A 95 2.21 12.04 -2.15
C ASN A 95 2.43 11.70 -0.66
N VAL A 96 2.58 10.41 -0.36
CA VAL A 96 2.73 9.91 1.01
C VAL A 96 3.92 10.52 1.75
N LEU A 97 4.97 10.92 1.03
CA LEU A 97 6.16 11.56 1.62
C LEU A 97 5.91 13.02 2.02
N ASP A 98 4.84 13.63 1.52
CA ASP A 98 4.37 14.97 1.90
C ASP A 98 3.47 14.95 3.15
N SER A 99 3.09 13.76 3.64
CA SER A 99 2.18 13.64 4.80
C SER A 99 2.82 14.01 6.14
N GLY A 100 4.16 14.08 6.20
CA GLY A 100 4.94 14.38 7.41
C GLY A 100 6.19 15.19 7.11
N LYS A 101 6.63 16.01 8.06
CA LYS A 101 7.78 16.93 7.89
C LYS A 101 9.14 16.23 7.98
N ASN A 102 9.18 15.04 8.56
CA ASN A 102 10.39 14.26 8.78
C ASN A 102 10.03 12.78 8.88
N GLU A 103 11.07 11.96 8.97
CA GLU A 103 10.97 10.51 9.09
C GLU A 103 10.05 10.05 10.24
N ASP A 104 10.16 10.67 11.41
CA ASP A 104 9.36 10.29 12.58
C ASP A 104 7.87 10.57 12.36
N GLU A 105 7.52 11.71 11.77
CA GLU A 105 6.14 12.04 11.43
C GLU A 105 5.56 11.07 10.39
N LEU A 106 6.34 10.73 9.36
CA LEU A 106 5.94 9.74 8.35
C LEU A 106 5.67 8.37 8.98
N ARG A 107 6.54 7.92 9.88
CA ARG A 107 6.35 6.67 10.63
C ARG A 107 5.11 6.73 11.53
N LYS A 108 4.90 7.84 12.23
CA LYS A 108 3.71 8.03 13.09
C LYS A 108 2.43 7.97 12.27
N ASN A 109 2.39 8.62 11.11
CA ASN A 109 1.23 8.57 10.21
C ASN A 109 0.97 7.14 9.72
N PHE A 110 2.01 6.45 9.24
CA PHE A 110 1.92 5.07 8.78
C PHE A 110 1.35 4.16 9.89
N TRP A 111 1.89 4.24 11.10
CA TRP A 111 1.43 3.43 12.23
C TRP A 111 0.01 3.78 12.67
N LYS A 112 -0.39 5.05 12.59
CA LYS A 112 -1.75 5.45 12.92
C LYS A 112 -2.76 4.83 11.95
N ILE A 113 -2.50 4.91 10.64
CA ILE A 113 -3.35 4.26 9.62
C ILE A 113 -3.41 2.76 9.87
N LYS A 114 -2.27 2.10 10.01
CA LYS A 114 -2.19 0.65 10.26
C LYS A 114 -2.99 0.24 11.50
N ARG A 115 -2.88 0.99 12.61
CA ARG A 115 -3.62 0.68 13.85
C ARG A 115 -5.12 0.86 13.69
N LEU A 116 -5.56 1.89 12.98
CA LEU A 116 -6.99 2.12 12.74
C LEU A 116 -7.59 1.02 11.84
N LEU A 117 -6.89 0.63 10.78
CA LEU A 117 -7.27 -0.49 9.92
C LEU A 117 -7.40 -1.81 10.69
N ILE A 118 -6.41 -2.12 11.54
CA ILE A 118 -6.44 -3.35 12.36
C ILE A 118 -7.59 -3.30 13.38
N ARG A 119 -7.85 -2.14 14.00
CA ARG A 119 -8.97 -1.98 14.95
C ARG A 119 -10.31 -2.18 14.26
N HIS A 120 -10.51 -1.53 13.11
CA HIS A 120 -11.73 -1.68 12.34
C HIS A 120 -11.98 -3.15 11.97
N GLU A 121 -10.97 -3.83 11.41
CA GLU A 121 -11.14 -5.21 10.96
C GLU A 121 -11.28 -6.22 12.12
N LEU A 122 -10.38 -6.19 13.10
CA LEU A 122 -10.28 -7.24 14.12
C LEU A 122 -11.11 -6.96 15.37
N ALA A 123 -11.25 -5.70 15.75
CA ALA A 123 -12.06 -5.30 16.90
C ALA A 123 -13.49 -4.94 16.51
N LYS A 124 -13.83 -4.94 15.20
CA LYS A 124 -15.15 -4.54 14.67
C LYS A 124 -15.59 -3.18 15.22
N ASP A 125 -14.63 -2.27 15.22
CA ASP A 125 -14.74 -0.93 15.77
C ASP A 125 -15.05 0.06 14.64
N ASP A 126 -16.34 0.31 14.41
CA ASP A 126 -16.80 1.22 13.35
C ASP A 126 -16.30 2.67 13.56
N GLU A 127 -16.09 3.09 14.80
CA GLU A 127 -15.52 4.41 15.11
C GLU A 127 -14.08 4.53 14.59
N ALA A 128 -13.33 3.42 14.55
CA ALA A 128 -11.99 3.43 13.98
C ALA A 128 -11.98 3.72 12.47
N ALA A 129 -13.04 3.35 11.73
CA ALA A 129 -13.18 3.75 10.32
C ALA A 129 -13.43 5.26 10.20
N GLU A 130 -14.30 5.83 11.04
CA GLU A 130 -14.55 7.28 11.05
C GLU A 130 -13.27 8.07 11.35
N ILE A 131 -12.54 7.68 12.40
CA ILE A 131 -11.27 8.30 12.77
C ILE A 131 -10.22 8.14 11.67
N LEU A 132 -10.26 7.03 10.92
CA LEU A 132 -9.39 6.82 9.77
C LEU A 132 -9.71 7.80 8.66
N ILE A 133 -10.98 7.93 8.26
CA ILE A 133 -11.40 8.85 7.19
C ILE A 133 -10.99 10.29 7.51
N ASP A 134 -11.29 10.77 8.71
CA ASP A 134 -10.87 12.10 9.18
C ASP A 134 -9.35 12.28 9.10
N PHE A 135 -8.61 11.24 9.47
CA PHE A 135 -7.14 11.29 9.44
C PHE A 135 -6.59 11.32 8.00
N ILE A 136 -7.16 10.54 7.09
CA ILE A 136 -6.78 10.51 5.67
C ILE A 136 -7.01 11.88 5.04
N GLU A 137 -8.15 12.51 5.29
CA GLU A 137 -8.45 13.86 4.79
C GLU A 137 -7.50 14.90 5.40
N CYS A 138 -7.34 14.92 6.72
CA CYS A 138 -6.48 15.86 7.44
C CYS A 138 -5.01 15.80 6.99
N LYS A 139 -4.51 14.59 6.70
CA LYS A 139 -3.12 14.37 6.24
C LYS A 139 -2.95 14.35 4.73
N ASN A 140 -4.03 14.60 3.97
CA ASN A 140 -4.04 14.55 2.52
C ASN A 140 -3.45 13.25 1.97
N ILE A 141 -3.77 12.12 2.61
CA ILE A 141 -3.30 10.80 2.18
C ILE A 141 -4.08 10.40 0.93
N SER A 142 -3.39 10.00 -0.12
CA SER A 142 -4.04 9.64 -1.38
C SER A 142 -4.84 8.33 -1.26
N GLY A 143 -5.81 8.15 -2.16
CA GLY A 143 -6.53 6.89 -2.27
C GLY A 143 -5.60 5.71 -2.63
N TYR A 144 -4.50 5.96 -3.35
CA TYR A 144 -3.51 4.92 -3.68
C TYR A 144 -2.73 4.47 -2.45
N ALA A 145 -2.31 5.42 -1.60
CA ALA A 145 -1.68 5.12 -0.32
C ALA A 145 -2.63 4.33 0.59
N LEU A 146 -3.88 4.75 0.71
CA LEU A 146 -4.89 4.04 1.50
C LEU A 146 -5.12 2.62 0.97
N ALA A 147 -5.27 2.45 -0.34
CA ALA A 147 -5.45 1.14 -0.96
C ALA A 147 -4.28 0.19 -0.67
N LYS A 148 -3.04 0.66 -0.86
CA LYS A 148 -1.82 -0.11 -0.52
C LYS A 148 -1.81 -0.50 0.95
N MET A 149 -2.11 0.43 1.85
CA MET A 149 -2.15 0.18 3.28
C MET A 149 -3.17 -0.91 3.66
N ILE A 150 -4.38 -0.88 3.08
CA ILE A 150 -5.39 -1.92 3.29
C ILE A 150 -4.87 -3.28 2.81
N THR A 151 -4.29 -3.33 1.61
CA THR A 151 -3.79 -4.60 1.03
C THR A 151 -2.65 -5.23 1.83
N TRP A 152 -1.89 -4.44 2.61
CA TRP A 152 -0.81 -4.96 3.45
C TRP A 152 -1.22 -5.25 4.89
N CYS A 153 -2.08 -4.40 5.46
CA CYS A 153 -2.37 -4.45 6.90
C CYS A 153 -3.50 -5.40 7.25
N ASN A 154 -4.43 -5.63 6.31
CA ASN A 154 -5.66 -6.36 6.59
C ASN A 154 -5.61 -7.81 6.11
N TYR A 155 -6.30 -8.68 6.86
CA TYR A 155 -6.46 -10.08 6.48
C TYR A 155 -7.58 -10.23 5.46
N ASP A 156 -8.77 -9.70 5.75
CA ASP A 156 -9.89 -9.55 4.83
C ASP A 156 -9.76 -8.28 3.97
N ARG A 157 -8.81 -8.32 3.04
CA ARG A 157 -8.53 -7.21 2.13
C ARG A 157 -9.75 -6.86 1.26
N GLN A 158 -10.54 -7.86 0.87
CA GLN A 158 -11.71 -7.67 0.03
C GLN A 158 -12.78 -6.88 0.77
N GLY A 159 -13.16 -7.34 1.98
CA GLY A 159 -14.15 -6.68 2.81
C GLY A 159 -13.74 -5.26 3.18
N GLU A 160 -12.49 -5.07 3.60
CA GLU A 160 -11.98 -3.76 4.00
C GLU A 160 -11.93 -2.75 2.84
N LEU A 161 -11.55 -3.18 1.63
CA LEU A 161 -11.59 -2.30 0.46
C LEU A 161 -13.02 -1.81 0.15
N LEU A 162 -14.03 -2.68 0.26
CA LEU A 162 -15.43 -2.30 0.06
C LEU A 162 -15.93 -1.38 1.16
N THR A 163 -15.74 -1.75 2.43
CA THR A 163 -16.23 -1.00 3.57
C THR A 163 -15.63 0.40 3.62
N ILE A 164 -14.31 0.52 3.46
CA ILE A 164 -13.64 1.82 3.46
C ILE A 164 -14.00 2.63 2.20
N ALA A 165 -14.26 1.99 1.05
CA ALA A 165 -14.76 2.69 -0.13
C ALA A 165 -16.15 3.31 0.11
N PHE A 166 -17.08 2.58 0.74
CA PHE A 166 -18.38 3.12 1.09
C PHE A 166 -18.30 4.25 2.11
N LYS A 167 -17.42 4.12 3.11
CA LYS A 167 -17.11 5.24 4.04
C LYS A 167 -16.57 6.47 3.31
N CYS A 168 -15.69 6.29 2.33
CA CYS A 168 -15.23 7.40 1.49
C CYS A 168 -16.39 8.05 0.72
N ILE A 169 -17.39 7.29 0.25
CA ILE A 169 -18.58 7.84 -0.42
C ILE A 169 -19.43 8.66 0.55
N GLU A 170 -19.69 8.15 1.76
CA GLU A 170 -20.42 8.85 2.83
C GLU A 170 -19.80 10.21 3.15
N HIS A 171 -18.46 10.27 3.15
CA HIS A 171 -17.66 11.47 3.41
C HIS A 171 -17.32 12.28 2.15
N ARG A 172 -17.94 11.98 1.00
CA ARG A 172 -17.73 12.69 -0.29
C ARG A 172 -16.29 12.66 -0.81
N MET A 173 -15.47 11.71 -0.35
CA MET A 173 -14.12 11.43 -0.84
C MET A 173 -14.16 10.54 -2.09
N ILE A 174 -14.86 10.99 -3.13
CA ILE A 174 -15.21 10.17 -4.30
C ILE A 174 -13.97 9.65 -5.04
N SER A 175 -12.90 10.42 -5.12
CA SER A 175 -11.63 9.97 -5.72
C SER A 175 -11.05 8.76 -5.00
N HIS A 176 -11.12 8.74 -3.68
CA HIS A 176 -10.62 7.64 -2.86
C HIS A 176 -11.49 6.40 -3.04
N ALA A 177 -12.81 6.56 -3.00
CA ALA A 177 -13.75 5.48 -3.26
C ALA A 177 -13.49 4.83 -4.64
N LEU A 178 -13.31 5.63 -5.69
CA LEU A 178 -12.97 5.13 -7.03
C LEU A 178 -11.67 4.33 -7.04
N ILE A 179 -10.62 4.81 -6.37
CA ILE A 179 -9.33 4.11 -6.32
C ILE A 179 -9.45 2.78 -5.56
N LEU A 180 -10.14 2.78 -4.42
CA LEU A 180 -10.33 1.58 -3.60
C LEU A 180 -11.14 0.52 -4.35
N LEU A 181 -12.25 0.91 -4.97
CA LEU A 181 -13.09 0.00 -5.75
C LEU A 181 -12.36 -0.53 -6.99
N LYS A 182 -11.58 0.31 -7.70
CA LYS A 182 -10.74 -0.15 -8.83
C LYS A 182 -9.66 -1.11 -8.37
N THR A 183 -9.04 -0.86 -7.23
CA THR A 183 -8.03 -1.75 -6.64
C THR A 183 -8.66 -3.11 -6.30
N GLY A 184 -9.82 -3.08 -5.63
CA GLY A 184 -10.59 -4.29 -5.32
C GLY A 184 -10.98 -5.08 -6.56
N ASN A 185 -11.55 -4.43 -7.58
CA ASN A 185 -11.92 -5.07 -8.85
C ASN A 185 -10.72 -5.67 -9.58
N GLY A 186 -9.53 -5.05 -9.49
CA GLY A 186 -8.31 -5.57 -10.09
C GLY A 186 -7.73 -6.78 -9.36
N MET A 187 -7.87 -6.83 -8.02
CA MET A 187 -7.34 -7.91 -7.20
C MET A 187 -8.31 -9.10 -7.06
N PHE A 188 -9.61 -8.84 -7.05
CA PHE A 188 -10.68 -9.80 -6.83
C PHE A 188 -11.75 -9.67 -7.93
N PRO A 189 -11.39 -9.93 -9.21
CA PRO A 189 -12.27 -9.72 -10.37
C PRO A 189 -13.51 -10.63 -10.40
N GLU A 190 -13.58 -11.63 -9.54
CA GLU A 190 -14.74 -12.50 -9.33
C GLU A 190 -15.79 -11.92 -8.38
N ILE A 191 -15.42 -10.86 -7.65
CA ILE A 191 -16.28 -10.24 -6.65
C ILE A 191 -17.14 -9.16 -7.32
N GLU A 192 -18.34 -9.57 -7.68
CA GLU A 192 -19.33 -8.76 -8.38
C GLU A 192 -19.60 -7.41 -7.71
N GLN A 193 -19.55 -7.36 -6.37
CA GLN A 193 -19.85 -6.13 -5.63
C GLN A 193 -18.94 -4.97 -6.04
N PHE A 194 -17.67 -5.21 -6.39
CA PHE A 194 -16.79 -4.14 -6.86
C PHE A 194 -17.24 -3.56 -8.20
N VAL A 195 -17.62 -4.41 -9.18
CA VAL A 195 -18.04 -3.94 -10.50
C VAL A 195 -19.37 -3.19 -10.43
N ILE A 196 -20.32 -3.70 -9.65
CA ILE A 196 -21.61 -3.05 -9.42
C ILE A 196 -21.40 -1.68 -8.76
N SER A 197 -20.61 -1.64 -7.69
CA SER A 197 -20.36 -0.38 -6.95
C SER A 197 -19.63 0.64 -7.82
N LEU A 198 -18.67 0.21 -8.67
CA LEU A 198 -18.02 1.09 -9.65
C LEU A 198 -19.01 1.64 -10.67
N ALA A 199 -19.89 0.78 -11.21
CA ALA A 199 -20.87 1.21 -12.20
C ALA A 199 -21.86 2.22 -11.61
N GLN A 200 -22.38 1.95 -10.41
CA GLN A 200 -23.25 2.87 -9.68
C GLN A 200 -22.56 4.21 -9.41
N LEU A 201 -21.28 4.19 -9.01
CA LEU A 201 -20.52 5.41 -8.77
C LEU A 201 -20.26 6.21 -10.07
N TYR A 202 -19.93 5.54 -11.17
CA TYR A 202 -19.82 6.21 -12.47
C TYR A 202 -21.15 6.82 -12.91
N HIS A 203 -22.26 6.09 -12.75
CA HIS A 203 -23.57 6.61 -13.08
C HIS A 203 -23.92 7.85 -12.24
N ALA A 204 -23.68 7.81 -10.92
CA ALA A 204 -23.87 8.95 -10.02
C ALA A 204 -23.01 10.17 -10.38
N LEU A 205 -21.87 9.96 -11.05
CA LEU A 205 -21.01 11.02 -11.58
C LEU A 205 -21.42 11.51 -12.98
N GLY A 206 -22.51 11.00 -13.55
CA GLY A 206 -22.97 11.33 -14.91
C GLY A 206 -22.24 10.56 -16.02
N GLU A 207 -21.34 9.63 -15.66
CA GLU A 207 -20.53 8.84 -16.59
C GLU A 207 -21.25 7.54 -17.00
N LYS A 208 -22.49 7.68 -17.47
CA LYS A 208 -23.37 6.55 -17.84
C LYS A 208 -22.73 5.56 -18.81
N LYS A 209 -21.99 6.05 -19.81
CA LYS A 209 -21.26 5.19 -20.75
C LYS A 209 -20.17 4.35 -20.07
N ALA A 210 -19.47 4.92 -19.09
CA ALA A 210 -18.46 4.20 -18.32
C ALA A 210 -19.10 3.15 -17.39
N ALA A 211 -20.25 3.48 -16.78
CA ALA A 211 -21.04 2.56 -15.97
C ALA A 211 -21.50 1.33 -16.78
N ILE A 212 -22.06 1.53 -17.97
CA ILE A 212 -22.46 0.43 -18.86
C ILE A 212 -21.24 -0.39 -19.28
N LYS A 213 -20.18 0.29 -19.76
CA LYS A 213 -18.97 -0.38 -20.26
C LYS A 213 -18.33 -1.30 -19.21
N ILE A 214 -18.27 -0.86 -17.94
CA ILE A 214 -17.63 -1.68 -16.90
C ILE A 214 -18.46 -2.94 -16.61
N LEU A 215 -19.79 -2.83 -16.58
CA LEU A 215 -20.70 -3.97 -16.39
C LEU A 215 -20.65 -4.95 -17.57
N GLU A 216 -20.68 -4.45 -18.80
CA GLU A 216 -20.57 -5.29 -20.02
C GLU A 216 -19.22 -6.00 -20.10
N SER A 217 -18.15 -5.39 -19.57
CA SER A 217 -16.82 -6.01 -19.53
C SER A 217 -16.65 -7.08 -18.44
N TYR A 218 -17.63 -7.23 -17.54
CA TYR A 218 -17.54 -8.18 -16.44
C TYR A 218 -17.66 -9.62 -16.92
N LYS A 219 -16.73 -10.49 -16.54
CA LYS A 219 -16.63 -11.85 -17.10
C LYS A 219 -17.84 -12.74 -16.79
N TYR A 220 -18.39 -12.63 -15.58
CA TYR A 220 -19.34 -13.62 -15.06
C TYR A 220 -20.80 -13.35 -15.47
N GLN A 221 -21.11 -12.16 -16.00
CA GLN A 221 -22.41 -11.77 -16.57
C GLN A 221 -23.61 -12.36 -15.80
N THR A 222 -23.68 -12.07 -14.50
CA THR A 222 -24.74 -12.53 -13.60
C THR A 222 -26.05 -11.78 -13.87
N GLU A 223 -27.15 -12.26 -13.29
CA GLU A 223 -28.46 -11.64 -13.48
C GLU A 223 -28.51 -10.19 -12.98
N SER A 224 -27.93 -9.92 -11.80
CA SER A 224 -27.83 -8.56 -11.24
C SER A 224 -27.11 -7.60 -12.18
N VAL A 225 -26.01 -8.04 -12.80
CA VAL A 225 -25.24 -7.22 -13.76
C VAL A 225 -26.06 -6.94 -15.02
N LYS A 226 -26.75 -7.95 -15.57
CA LYS A 226 -27.59 -7.78 -16.76
C LYS A 226 -28.75 -6.83 -16.49
N MET A 227 -29.42 -6.98 -15.35
CA MET A 227 -30.52 -6.11 -14.93
C MET A 227 -30.04 -4.65 -14.83
N LEU A 228 -28.90 -4.41 -14.18
CA LEU A 228 -28.36 -3.07 -14.05
C LEU A 228 -27.95 -2.46 -15.40
N VAL A 229 -27.41 -3.26 -16.34
CA VAL A 229 -27.15 -2.79 -17.72
C VAL A 229 -28.45 -2.37 -18.41
N MET A 230 -29.50 -3.19 -18.31
CA MET A 230 -30.80 -2.89 -18.92
C MET A 230 -31.42 -1.62 -18.32
N GLU A 231 -31.39 -1.47 -16.99
CA GLU A 231 -31.87 -0.26 -16.30
C GLU A 231 -31.13 0.98 -16.82
N LEU A 232 -29.79 0.92 -16.82
CA LEU A 232 -28.97 2.00 -17.32
C LEU A 232 -29.23 2.29 -18.79
N GLN A 233 -29.50 1.31 -19.66
CA GLN A 233 -29.75 1.57 -21.08
C GLN A 233 -31.10 2.25 -21.35
N ASN A 234 -32.07 2.11 -20.44
CA ASN A 234 -33.46 2.57 -20.62
C ASN A 234 -33.77 3.94 -20.01
N GLU A 235 -32.86 4.52 -19.21
CA GLU A 235 -32.94 5.91 -18.72
C GLU A 235 -32.59 6.97 -19.77
#